data_AF-A0A9Q2W4Z2-F1
#
_entry.id   AF-A0A9Q2W4Z2-F1
#
_cell.length_a   1.000
_cell.length_b   1.000
_cell.length_c   1.000
_cell.angle_alpha   90.00
_cell.angle_beta   90.00
_cell.angle_gamma   90.00
#
_symmetry.space_group_name_H-M   'P 1'
#
loop_
_entity.id
_entity.type
_entity.pdbx_description
1 polymer ?
#
loop_
_entity_poly.entity_id
_entity_poly.type
_entity_poly.pdbx_seq_one_letter_code
_entity_poly.pdbx_strand_id
1 'polypeptide(L)'
;MNAYLGIDLAWGLGSDRKAANETGLVAMDSDGTITDAGWARGVDAVTDWIAAHLGQRSLIAVDASLVVTNPTGIRESERQVGQRYGRWKVAANPTNQASAASAGSALLDRLTALGVGYVSDTDAMRARTGPAMFECYPYTTLVGVEELGYDVERPRYKRLDLRIPAAEARARRAEAFDELVRRLRETPLDPPLLLDSHPLTQRLADPSVLHGPTHKHREDLLDGALCAWTASFWERHGDERVQILGGDPPHRHGPDAAGASPGNRRRGPTLPTDTPDEAGRRPVVVAPARPSQRGPRG
;
A
#
# COMPACT_ATOMS: atom_id res chain seq x y z
N MET A 1 -2.43 -11.90 20.64
CA MET A 1 -1.77 -12.25 19.36
C MET A 1 -2.32 -11.29 18.34
N ASN A 2 -1.44 -10.55 17.65
CA ASN A 2 -1.83 -9.42 16.81
C ASN A 2 -2.64 -9.88 15.60
N ALA A 3 -3.71 -9.15 15.27
CA ALA A 3 -4.57 -9.48 14.15
C ALA A 3 -3.99 -8.98 12.81
N TYR A 4 -3.37 -7.81 12.81
CA TYR A 4 -2.93 -7.12 11.60
C TYR A 4 -1.52 -6.61 11.73
N LEU A 5 -0.70 -6.84 10.70
CA LEU A 5 0.65 -6.28 10.60
C LEU A 5 0.73 -5.40 9.35
N GLY A 6 1.37 -4.25 9.48
CA GLY A 6 1.55 -3.29 8.41
C GLY A 6 3.00 -2.94 8.20
N ILE A 7 3.44 -3.04 6.94
CA ILE A 7 4.85 -2.96 6.55
C ILE A 7 5.02 -1.91 5.44
N ASP A 8 5.53 -0.72 5.77
CA ASP A 8 6.01 0.23 4.76
C ASP A 8 7.44 -0.15 4.35
N LEU A 9 7.53 -1.12 3.45
CA LEU A 9 8.77 -1.79 3.14
C LEU A 9 9.72 -0.88 2.37
N ALA A 10 10.98 -0.79 2.78
CA ALA A 10 12.04 -0.25 1.94
C ALA A 10 12.22 -1.10 0.67
N TRP A 11 12.03 -0.50 -0.51
CA TRP A 11 11.98 -1.26 -1.77
C TRP A 11 13.30 -1.94 -2.20
N GLY A 12 14.44 -1.41 -1.78
CA GLY A 12 15.76 -1.94 -2.16
C GLY A 12 16.39 -2.81 -1.07
N LEU A 13 17.02 -3.91 -1.46
CA LEU A 13 17.71 -4.84 -0.55
C LEU A 13 18.91 -4.24 0.18
N GLY A 14 19.43 -3.11 -0.31
CA GLY A 14 20.75 -2.62 0.07
C GLY A 14 21.87 -3.38 -0.64
N SER A 15 23.11 -3.12 -0.23
CA SER A 15 24.33 -3.75 -0.70
C SER A 15 25.45 -3.54 0.33
N ASP A 16 26.58 -4.21 0.18
CA ASP A 16 27.76 -4.01 1.04
C ASP A 16 28.22 -2.54 1.12
N ARG A 17 27.96 -1.76 0.07
CA ARG A 17 28.33 -0.34 -0.02
C ARG A 17 27.23 0.62 0.44
N LYS A 18 26.00 0.15 0.59
CA LYS A 18 24.84 0.98 0.93
C LYS A 18 23.81 0.14 1.66
N ALA A 19 23.66 0.40 2.96
CA ALA A 19 22.63 -0.24 3.77
C ALA A 19 21.23 -0.06 3.17
N ALA A 20 20.36 -1.03 3.43
CA ALA A 20 18.94 -0.90 3.13
C ALA A 20 18.36 0.35 3.82
N ASN A 21 17.37 0.94 3.16
CA ASN A 21 16.57 1.99 3.80
C ASN A 21 15.77 1.39 4.96
N GLU A 22 15.25 2.27 5.79
CA GLU A 22 14.38 1.91 6.89
C GLU A 22 13.00 1.47 6.39
N THR A 23 12.41 0.51 7.08
CA THR A 23 11.05 0.01 6.90
C THR A 23 10.26 0.36 8.15
N GLY A 24 9.08 0.96 8.00
CA GLY A 24 8.15 1.17 9.11
C GLY A 24 7.30 -0.06 9.38
N LEU A 25 7.11 -0.38 10.67
CA LEU A 25 6.47 -1.61 11.13
C LEU A 25 5.41 -1.26 12.18
N VAL A 26 4.20 -1.79 12.01
CA VAL A 26 3.10 -1.62 12.96
C VAL A 26 2.35 -2.92 13.13
N ALA A 27 2.08 -3.30 14.39
CA ALA A 27 1.20 -4.38 14.74
C ALA A 27 -0.06 -3.83 15.42
N MET A 28 -1.22 -4.36 15.03
CA MET A 28 -2.52 -3.85 15.45
C MET A 28 -3.50 -5.00 15.73
N ASP A 29 -4.32 -4.83 16.77
CA ASP A 29 -5.42 -5.72 17.11
C ASP A 29 -6.71 -5.36 16.37
N SER A 30 -7.73 -6.22 16.50
CA SER A 30 -9.00 -6.09 15.76
C SER A 30 -9.85 -4.88 16.16
N ASP A 31 -9.60 -4.32 17.34
CA ASP A 31 -10.25 -3.12 17.85
C ASP A 31 -9.51 -1.82 17.51
N GLY A 32 -8.48 -1.89 16.65
CA GLY A 32 -7.70 -0.74 16.21
C GLY A 32 -6.55 -0.35 17.15
N THR A 33 -6.37 -1.06 18.26
CA THR A 33 -5.24 -0.85 19.18
C THR A 33 -3.93 -1.25 18.51
N ILE A 34 -2.96 -0.34 18.48
CA ILE A 34 -1.58 -0.59 18.06
C ILE A 34 -0.84 -1.21 19.24
N THR A 35 -0.37 -2.44 19.08
CA THR A 35 0.25 -3.24 20.14
C THR A 35 1.77 -3.21 20.11
N ASP A 36 2.36 -3.03 18.93
CA ASP A 36 3.78 -2.75 18.75
C ASP A 36 3.97 -1.86 17.52
N ALA A 37 5.04 -1.09 17.51
CA ALA A 37 5.47 -0.37 16.34
C ALA A 37 6.98 -0.14 16.37
N GLY A 38 7.57 0.10 15.22
CA GLY A 38 8.99 0.41 15.15
C GLY A 38 9.51 0.45 13.73
N TRP A 39 10.80 0.18 13.61
CA TRP A 39 11.50 0.19 12.35
C TRP A 39 12.53 -0.92 12.28
N ALA A 40 12.78 -1.42 11.08
CA ALA A 40 13.87 -2.33 10.79
C ALA A 40 14.56 -1.95 9.48
N ARG A 41 15.74 -2.52 9.23
CA ARG A 41 16.50 -2.33 8.00
C ARG A 41 16.88 -3.68 7.41
N GLY A 42 16.50 -3.89 6.16
CA GLY A 42 16.75 -5.14 5.44
C GLY A 42 15.65 -6.18 5.64
N VAL A 43 15.50 -7.05 4.64
CA VAL A 43 14.42 -8.03 4.58
C VAL A 43 14.49 -9.04 5.73
N ASP A 44 15.69 -9.45 6.14
CA ASP A 44 15.84 -10.44 7.22
C ASP A 44 15.35 -9.87 8.57
N ALA A 45 15.74 -8.65 8.94
CA ALA A 45 15.28 -8.01 10.17
C ALA A 45 13.76 -7.73 10.16
N VAL A 46 13.20 -7.38 9.00
CA VAL A 46 11.73 -7.25 8.82
C VAL A 46 11.05 -8.61 8.99
N THR A 47 11.62 -9.68 8.44
CA THR A 47 11.10 -11.04 8.56
C THR A 47 11.08 -11.49 10.03
N ASP A 48 12.17 -11.26 10.75
CA ASP A 48 12.28 -11.60 12.18
C ASP A 48 11.25 -10.84 13.02
N TRP A 49 11.07 -9.54 12.76
CA TRP A 49 10.05 -8.76 13.44
C TRP A 49 8.63 -9.28 13.14
N ILE A 50 8.32 -9.62 11.89
CA ILE A 50 7.02 -10.20 11.54
C ILE A 50 6.82 -11.52 12.28
N ALA A 51 7.80 -12.42 12.25
CA ALA A 51 7.74 -13.74 12.90
C ALA A 51 7.47 -13.63 14.40
N ALA A 52 8.07 -12.65 15.08
CA ALA A 52 7.85 -12.39 16.50
C ALA A 52 6.42 -11.92 16.85
N HIS A 53 5.69 -11.39 15.86
CA HIS A 53 4.34 -10.80 16.05
C HIS A 53 3.22 -11.61 15.40
N LEU A 54 3.53 -12.76 14.77
CA LEU A 54 2.53 -13.60 14.12
C LEU A 54 1.51 -14.14 15.13
N GLY A 55 0.25 -13.90 14.83
CA GLY A 55 -0.90 -14.59 15.37
C GLY A 55 -1.41 -15.69 14.43
N GLN A 56 -2.28 -16.56 14.94
CA GLN A 56 -2.79 -17.72 14.21
C GLN A 56 -3.43 -17.36 12.85
N ARG A 57 -4.11 -16.21 12.74
CA ARG A 57 -4.78 -15.74 11.51
C ARG A 57 -4.36 -14.33 11.12
N SER A 58 -3.14 -13.91 11.47
CA SER A 58 -2.69 -12.54 11.16
C SER A 58 -2.78 -12.24 9.67
N LEU A 59 -3.18 -11.02 9.35
CA LEU A 59 -3.21 -10.53 7.98
C LEU A 59 -2.19 -9.39 7.82
N ILE A 60 -1.25 -9.56 6.89
CA ILE A 60 -0.07 -8.72 6.74
C ILE A 60 -0.21 -7.90 5.45
N ALA A 61 -0.30 -6.58 5.59
CA ALA A 61 -0.31 -5.65 4.45
C ALA A 61 1.09 -5.09 4.21
N VAL A 62 1.58 -5.18 2.98
CA VAL A 62 2.93 -4.71 2.60
C VAL A 62 2.83 -3.64 1.51
N ASP A 63 3.43 -2.46 1.74
CA ASP A 63 3.63 -1.41 0.70
C ASP A 63 4.87 -1.70 -0.15
N ALA A 64 4.79 -2.78 -0.92
CA ALA A 64 5.77 -3.12 -1.94
C ALA A 64 5.20 -4.12 -2.93
N SER A 65 5.75 -4.11 -4.15
CA SER A 65 5.50 -5.12 -5.16
C SER A 65 5.94 -6.51 -4.67
N LEU A 66 4.99 -7.40 -4.37
CA LEU A 66 5.29 -8.73 -3.84
C LEU A 66 5.50 -9.75 -4.98
N VAL A 67 4.50 -9.88 -5.85
CA VAL A 67 4.55 -10.77 -7.02
C VAL A 67 4.86 -9.92 -8.25
N VAL A 68 5.98 -10.23 -8.91
CA VAL A 68 6.49 -9.51 -10.08
C VAL A 68 6.94 -10.52 -11.14
N THR A 69 6.08 -10.78 -12.12
CA THR A 69 6.30 -11.80 -13.16
C THR A 69 6.66 -11.22 -14.53
N ASN A 70 6.39 -9.93 -14.74
CA ASN A 70 6.69 -9.26 -16.00
C ASN A 70 8.20 -8.95 -16.13
N PRO A 71 8.86 -9.33 -17.23
CA PRO A 71 10.28 -9.03 -17.44
C PRO A 71 10.55 -7.52 -17.54
N THR A 72 9.64 -6.78 -18.18
CA THR A 72 9.73 -5.33 -18.39
C THR A 72 8.34 -4.68 -18.29
N GLY A 73 8.30 -3.35 -18.36
CA GLY A 73 7.05 -2.60 -18.38
C GLY A 73 6.40 -2.44 -17.01
N ILE A 74 5.08 -2.39 -17.00
CA ILE A 74 4.22 -2.10 -15.85
C ILE A 74 3.30 -3.30 -15.60
N ARG A 75 3.00 -3.63 -14.34
CA ARG A 75 2.04 -4.68 -13.98
C ARG A 75 0.60 -4.22 -14.25
N GLU A 76 -0.31 -5.14 -14.45
CA GLU A 76 -1.73 -4.84 -14.63
C GLU A 76 -2.32 -4.21 -13.38
N SER A 77 -1.92 -4.67 -12.19
CA SER A 77 -2.31 -4.04 -10.92
C SER A 77 -1.91 -2.56 -10.87
N GLU A 78 -0.67 -2.24 -11.25
CA GLU A 78 -0.13 -0.87 -11.31
C GLU A 78 -0.83 0.00 -12.37
N ARG A 79 -1.15 -0.58 -13.55
CA ARG A 79 -1.96 0.11 -14.57
C ARG A 79 -3.34 0.45 -14.03
N GLN A 80 -4.00 -0.51 -13.38
CA GLN A 80 -5.33 -0.30 -12.83
C GLN A 80 -5.33 0.71 -11.68
N VAL A 81 -4.25 0.81 -10.89
CA VAL A 81 -4.07 1.94 -9.95
C VAL A 81 -4.16 3.27 -10.70
N GLY A 82 -3.38 3.45 -11.78
CA GLY A 82 -3.39 4.68 -12.57
C GLY A 82 -4.74 4.97 -13.21
N GLN A 83 -5.42 3.96 -13.75
CA GLN A 83 -6.73 4.10 -14.39
C GLN A 83 -7.84 4.47 -13.39
N ARG A 84 -7.85 3.85 -12.21
CA ARG A 84 -8.96 3.94 -11.25
C ARG A 84 -8.76 5.04 -10.20
N TYR A 85 -7.51 5.39 -9.89
CA TYR A 85 -7.16 6.36 -8.84
C TYR A 85 -6.42 7.61 -9.38
N GLY A 86 -6.11 7.65 -10.68
CA GLY A 86 -5.36 8.75 -11.31
C GLY A 86 -6.04 10.12 -11.19
N ARG A 87 -7.38 10.16 -11.11
CA ARG A 87 -8.14 11.40 -10.84
C ARG A 87 -7.68 12.09 -9.55
N TRP A 88 -7.31 11.31 -8.53
CA TRP A 88 -6.80 11.80 -7.23
C TRP A 88 -5.27 11.92 -7.19
N LYS A 89 -4.62 11.88 -8.36
CA LYS A 89 -3.15 11.94 -8.52
C LYS A 89 -2.40 10.79 -7.86
N VAL A 90 -3.04 9.63 -7.78
CA VAL A 90 -2.44 8.38 -7.32
C VAL A 90 -2.05 7.54 -8.54
N ALA A 91 -0.78 7.15 -8.58
CA ALA A 91 -0.24 6.21 -9.55
C ALA A 91 0.87 5.40 -8.87
N ALA A 92 1.00 4.11 -9.20
CA ALA A 92 2.09 3.27 -8.72
C ALA A 92 3.34 3.47 -9.59
N ASN A 93 4.53 3.37 -9.01
CA ASN A 93 5.75 3.31 -9.83
C ASN A 93 5.81 1.91 -10.46
N PRO A 94 6.09 1.80 -11.77
CA PRO A 94 6.20 0.49 -12.41
C PRO A 94 7.28 -0.39 -11.77
N THR A 95 6.94 -1.64 -11.50
CA THR A 95 7.89 -2.67 -11.07
C THR A 95 7.90 -3.82 -12.08
N ASN A 96 9.08 -4.34 -12.35
CA ASN A 96 9.33 -5.49 -13.23
C ASN A 96 10.58 -6.23 -12.75
N GLN A 97 10.88 -7.39 -13.34
CA GLN A 97 12.02 -8.21 -12.92
C GLN A 97 13.40 -7.53 -13.11
N ALA A 98 13.49 -6.52 -13.98
CA ALA A 98 14.70 -5.71 -14.14
C ALA A 98 14.84 -4.57 -13.12
N SER A 99 13.84 -4.38 -12.25
CA SER A 99 13.82 -3.30 -11.26
C SER A 99 14.72 -3.62 -10.06
N ALA A 100 15.44 -2.62 -9.56
CA ALA A 100 16.22 -2.75 -8.31
C ALA A 100 15.33 -2.86 -7.04
N ALA A 101 14.02 -2.73 -7.20
CA ALA A 101 13.00 -2.79 -6.15
C ALA A 101 12.57 -4.23 -5.85
N SER A 102 13.51 -5.09 -5.44
CA SER A 102 13.29 -6.53 -5.24
C SER A 102 13.00 -6.95 -3.80
N ALA A 103 12.97 -6.02 -2.84
CA ALA A 103 12.77 -6.35 -1.43
C ALA A 103 11.39 -6.98 -1.15
N GLY A 104 10.34 -6.58 -1.90
CA GLY A 104 8.99 -7.14 -1.75
C GLY A 104 8.93 -8.62 -2.11
N SER A 105 9.46 -9.01 -3.28
CA SER A 105 9.55 -10.42 -3.68
C SER A 105 10.44 -11.24 -2.73
N ALA A 106 11.57 -10.69 -2.28
CA ALA A 106 12.41 -11.37 -1.30
C ALA A 106 11.68 -11.59 0.04
N LEU A 107 10.93 -10.60 0.53
CA LEU A 107 10.13 -10.73 1.74
C LEU A 107 9.02 -11.79 1.58
N LEU A 108 8.34 -11.81 0.42
CA LEU A 108 7.35 -12.82 0.07
C LEU A 108 7.94 -14.23 0.17
N ASP A 109 9.13 -14.46 -0.39
CA ASP A 109 9.79 -15.77 -0.33
C ASP A 109 10.18 -16.16 1.11
N ARG A 110 10.73 -15.23 1.89
CA ARG A 110 11.06 -15.46 3.31
C ARG A 110 9.84 -15.84 4.14
N LEU A 111 8.74 -15.09 4.02
CA LEU A 111 7.53 -15.34 4.79
C LEU A 111 6.81 -16.62 4.32
N THR A 112 6.85 -16.93 3.01
CA THR A 112 6.33 -18.20 2.49
C THR A 112 7.08 -19.39 3.10
N ALA A 113 8.41 -19.30 3.25
CA ALA A 113 9.20 -20.33 3.91
C ALA A 113 8.86 -20.52 5.40
N LEU A 114 8.28 -19.50 6.05
CA LEU A 114 7.75 -19.57 7.42
C LEU A 114 6.29 -20.06 7.49
N GLY A 115 5.69 -20.43 6.36
CA GLY A 115 4.30 -20.90 6.29
C GLY A 115 3.26 -19.77 6.26
N VAL A 116 3.67 -18.53 6.00
CA VAL A 116 2.72 -17.43 5.76
C VAL A 116 2.17 -17.54 4.34
N GLY A 117 0.85 -17.62 4.21
CA GLY A 117 0.17 -17.69 2.93
C GLY A 117 0.21 -16.35 2.16
N TYR A 118 -0.08 -16.40 0.86
CA TYR A 118 -0.34 -15.22 0.05
C TYR A 118 -1.82 -15.22 -0.36
N VAL A 119 -2.51 -14.10 -0.18
CA VAL A 119 -3.92 -13.95 -0.57
C VAL A 119 -4.07 -12.86 -1.62
N SER A 120 -4.79 -13.18 -2.68
CA SER A 120 -5.00 -12.28 -3.83
C SER A 120 -6.47 -11.99 -4.12
N ASP A 121 -7.39 -12.45 -3.28
CA ASP A 121 -8.82 -12.23 -3.41
C ASP A 121 -9.51 -12.36 -2.04
N THR A 122 -10.74 -11.83 -1.97
CA THR A 122 -11.50 -11.73 -0.72
C THR A 122 -11.92 -13.12 -0.19
N ASP A 123 -12.20 -14.07 -1.06
CA ASP A 123 -12.60 -15.43 -0.65
C ASP A 123 -11.44 -16.16 0.02
N ALA A 124 -10.25 -16.13 -0.58
CA ALA A 124 -9.03 -16.69 -0.01
C ALA A 124 -8.66 -15.98 1.31
N MET A 125 -8.79 -14.65 1.37
CA MET A 125 -8.58 -13.90 2.60
C MET A 125 -9.53 -14.35 3.71
N ARG A 126 -10.83 -14.53 3.43
CA ARG A 126 -11.81 -15.00 4.43
C ARG A 126 -11.57 -16.45 4.85
N ALA A 127 -11.24 -17.31 3.90
CA ALA A 127 -11.07 -18.75 4.11
C ALA A 127 -9.75 -19.13 4.81
N ARG A 128 -8.79 -18.19 4.94
CA ARG A 128 -7.47 -18.47 5.52
C ARG A 128 -7.57 -19.11 6.92
N THR A 129 -6.79 -20.15 7.14
CA THR A 129 -6.67 -20.86 8.43
C THR A 129 -5.38 -20.54 9.17
N GLY A 130 -4.42 -19.93 8.48
CA GLY A 130 -3.13 -19.47 9.00
C GLY A 130 -2.89 -17.98 8.73
N PRO A 131 -1.70 -17.46 9.08
CA PRO A 131 -1.31 -16.10 8.72
C PRO A 131 -1.18 -15.97 7.19
N ALA A 132 -1.51 -14.79 6.67
CA ALA A 132 -1.39 -14.49 5.25
C ALA A 132 -0.90 -13.06 5.01
N MET A 133 -0.27 -12.83 3.87
CA MET A 133 0.17 -11.51 3.42
C MET A 133 -0.46 -11.12 2.09
N PHE A 134 -0.50 -9.81 1.83
CA PHE A 134 -0.93 -9.24 0.56
C PHE A 134 -0.23 -7.91 0.28
N GLU A 135 -0.24 -7.53 -1.00
CA GLU A 135 0.30 -6.25 -1.47
C GLU A 135 -0.77 -5.16 -1.37
N CYS A 136 -0.41 -4.03 -0.75
CA CYS A 136 -1.27 -2.86 -0.62
C CYS A 136 -0.54 -1.61 -1.12
N TYR A 137 -1.26 -0.50 -1.25
CA TYR A 137 -0.66 0.79 -1.59
C TYR A 137 -1.33 1.90 -0.76
N PRO A 138 -0.70 2.44 0.30
CA PRO A 138 -1.34 3.38 1.23
C PRO A 138 -2.02 4.57 0.57
N TYR A 139 -1.51 5.05 -0.57
CA TYR A 139 -2.19 6.12 -1.32
C TYR A 139 -3.57 5.73 -1.85
N THR A 140 -3.81 4.48 -2.25
CA THR A 140 -5.16 4.03 -2.62
C THR A 140 -6.07 3.96 -1.41
N THR A 141 -5.56 3.57 -0.23
CA THR A 141 -6.31 3.65 1.04
C THR A 141 -6.77 5.07 1.34
N LEU A 142 -5.84 6.04 1.29
CA LEU A 142 -6.13 7.43 1.66
C LEU A 142 -7.21 8.07 0.80
N VAL A 143 -7.19 7.83 -0.52
CA VAL A 143 -8.22 8.36 -1.42
C VAL A 143 -9.40 7.42 -1.60
N GLY A 144 -9.27 6.16 -1.19
CA GLY A 144 -10.28 5.10 -1.33
C GLY A 144 -11.31 5.06 -0.22
N VAL A 145 -10.96 5.60 0.94
CA VAL A 145 -11.84 5.76 2.09
C VAL A 145 -12.46 7.15 2.05
N GLU A 146 -13.79 7.22 2.02
CA GLU A 146 -14.55 8.47 1.83
C GLU A 146 -14.40 9.41 3.02
N GLU A 147 -14.38 8.82 4.21
CA GLU A 147 -14.34 9.46 5.51
C GLU A 147 -13.05 10.25 5.73
N LEU A 148 -11.98 9.96 4.98
CA LEU A 148 -10.73 10.73 5.01
C LEU A 148 -10.79 12.04 4.21
N GLY A 149 -11.84 12.23 3.38
CA GLY A 149 -12.16 13.50 2.75
C GLY A 149 -11.17 13.97 1.67
N TYR A 150 -10.41 13.07 1.06
CA TYR A 150 -9.52 13.38 -0.07
C TYR A 150 -10.26 13.30 -1.42
N ASP A 151 -11.30 14.12 -1.60
CA ASP A 151 -12.17 14.07 -2.78
C ASP A 151 -11.53 14.62 -4.07
N VAL A 152 -10.49 15.44 -3.92
CA VAL A 152 -9.83 16.14 -5.03
C VAL A 152 -8.50 15.47 -5.40
N GLU A 153 -7.57 15.38 -4.44
CA GLU A 153 -6.29 14.71 -4.62
C GLU A 153 -5.79 14.11 -3.31
N ARG A 154 -4.89 13.13 -3.42
CA ARG A 154 -4.18 12.52 -2.29
C ARG A 154 -3.44 13.59 -1.44
N PRO A 155 -3.20 13.34 -0.15
CA PRO A 155 -2.35 14.21 0.65
C PRO A 155 -0.92 14.26 0.07
N ARG A 156 -0.33 15.46 0.11
CA ARG A 156 1.06 15.71 -0.31
C ARG A 156 2.04 15.59 0.86
N TYR A 157 1.83 14.58 1.70
CA TYR A 157 2.69 14.30 2.85
C TYR A 157 4.03 13.67 2.44
N LYS A 158 4.10 12.98 1.29
CA LYS A 158 5.36 12.45 0.72
C LYS A 158 5.84 13.24 -0.49
N ARG A 159 7.18 13.25 -0.67
CA ARG A 159 7.95 13.89 -1.76
C ARG A 159 7.79 15.41 -1.79
N LEU A 160 8.84 16.12 -2.19
CA LEU A 160 8.80 17.59 -2.32
C LEU A 160 8.22 18.00 -3.68
N ASP A 161 7.44 19.09 -3.71
CA ASP A 161 7.07 19.74 -4.96
C ASP A 161 8.28 20.54 -5.48
N LEU A 162 8.90 20.04 -6.55
CA LEU A 162 10.11 20.63 -7.12
C LEU A 162 9.85 21.90 -7.94
N ARG A 163 8.60 22.32 -8.10
CA ARG A 163 8.21 23.53 -8.85
C ARG A 163 8.21 24.79 -8.00
N ILE A 164 8.34 24.66 -6.68
CA ILE A 164 8.35 25.77 -5.72
C ILE A 164 9.65 25.76 -4.91
N PRO A 165 10.03 26.86 -4.24
CA PRO A 165 11.23 26.92 -3.42
C PRO A 165 11.29 25.80 -2.37
N ALA A 166 12.47 25.22 -2.16
CA ALA A 166 12.64 24.03 -1.33
C ALA A 166 12.19 24.22 0.14
N ALA A 167 12.35 25.43 0.70
CA ALA A 167 11.87 25.73 2.05
C ALA A 167 10.33 25.66 2.12
N GLU A 168 9.65 26.25 1.14
CA GLU A 168 8.20 26.23 1.02
C GLU A 168 7.66 24.82 0.76
N ALA A 169 8.31 24.05 -0.12
CA ALA A 169 7.96 22.65 -0.37
C ALA A 169 8.04 21.79 0.90
N ARG A 170 9.05 22.02 1.76
CA ARG A 170 9.18 21.31 3.04
C ARG A 170 8.09 21.70 4.03
N ALA A 171 7.79 22.99 4.14
CA ALA A 171 6.71 23.48 5.01
C ALA A 171 5.36 22.89 4.61
N ARG A 172 4.99 22.97 3.33
CA ARG A 172 3.73 22.39 2.81
C ARG A 172 3.64 20.88 3.01
N ARG A 173 4.77 20.16 2.89
CA ARG A 173 4.81 18.71 3.16
C ARG A 173 4.59 18.40 4.64
N ALA A 174 5.22 19.16 5.54
CA ALA A 174 5.01 19.04 6.98
C ALA A 174 3.55 19.31 7.36
N GLU A 175 2.96 20.39 6.86
CA GLU A 175 1.55 20.70 7.06
C GLU A 175 0.63 19.58 6.55
N ALA A 176 0.92 19.03 5.35
CA ALA A 176 0.15 17.92 4.80
C ALA A 176 0.29 16.62 5.60
N PHE A 177 1.46 16.37 6.21
CA PHE A 177 1.67 15.25 7.12
C PHE A 177 0.87 15.42 8.42
N ASP A 178 1.00 16.58 9.06
CA ASP A 178 0.32 16.87 10.33
C ASP A 178 -1.21 16.86 10.15
N GLU A 179 -1.72 17.39 9.04
CA GLU A 179 -3.13 17.31 8.67
C GLU A 179 -3.61 15.87 8.45
N LEU A 180 -2.78 15.02 7.81
CA LEU A 180 -3.12 13.61 7.64
C LEU A 180 -3.19 12.89 9.00
N VAL A 181 -2.22 13.11 9.89
CA VAL A 181 -2.23 12.54 11.24
C VAL A 181 -3.45 13.00 12.02
N ARG A 182 -3.79 14.30 11.96
CA ARG A 182 -5.00 14.85 12.59
C ARG A 182 -6.27 14.17 12.08
N ARG A 183 -6.43 14.05 10.75
CA ARG A 183 -7.58 13.35 10.15
C ARG A 183 -7.70 11.91 10.62
N LEU A 184 -6.60 11.16 10.63
CA LEU A 184 -6.62 9.76 11.07
C LEU A 184 -7.04 9.59 12.54
N ARG A 185 -6.84 10.63 13.37
CA ARG A 185 -7.25 10.64 14.79
C ARG A 185 -8.70 11.07 15.00
N GLU A 186 -9.13 12.06 14.24
CA GLU A 186 -10.42 12.73 14.47
C GLU A 186 -11.55 12.13 13.62
N THR A 187 -11.22 11.52 12.48
CA THR A 187 -12.21 10.82 11.66
C THR A 187 -12.65 9.54 12.38
N PRO A 188 -13.97 9.31 12.56
CA PRO A 188 -14.48 8.05 13.10
C PRO A 188 -14.36 6.95 12.05
N LEU A 189 -13.17 6.34 11.97
CA LEU A 189 -12.88 5.27 11.02
C LEU A 189 -13.55 3.95 11.43
N ASP A 190 -13.96 3.17 10.43
CA ASP A 190 -14.47 1.83 10.61
C ASP A 190 -13.69 0.84 9.74
N PRO A 191 -12.90 -0.10 10.31
CA PRO A 191 -12.63 -0.27 11.73
C PRO A 191 -11.84 0.92 12.33
N PRO A 192 -11.80 1.09 13.66
CA PRO A 192 -11.03 2.16 14.29
C PRO A 192 -9.52 2.02 14.05
N LEU A 193 -8.81 3.15 14.11
CA LEU A 193 -7.34 3.23 14.13
C LEU A 193 -6.91 4.09 15.32
N LEU A 194 -6.36 3.47 16.37
CA LEU A 194 -6.05 4.16 17.62
C LEU A 194 -4.57 4.54 17.69
N LEU A 195 -4.14 5.57 16.96
CA LEU A 195 -2.73 6.00 16.93
C LEU A 195 -2.13 6.31 18.31
N ASP A 196 -2.96 6.66 19.30
CA ASP A 196 -2.52 6.96 20.67
C ASP A 196 -2.27 5.75 21.56
N SER A 197 -2.63 4.56 21.11
CA SER A 197 -2.47 3.33 21.91
C SER A 197 -1.02 2.85 22.02
N HIS A 198 -0.10 3.40 21.21
CA HIS A 198 1.32 3.07 21.27
C HIS A 198 2.20 4.35 21.31
N PRO A 199 3.23 4.42 22.18
CA PRO A 199 4.03 5.64 22.35
C PRO A 199 4.69 6.17 21.08
N LEU A 200 5.11 5.30 20.16
CA LEU A 200 5.76 5.74 18.92
C LEU A 200 4.78 6.44 17.96
N THR A 201 3.59 5.88 17.78
CA THR A 201 2.54 6.45 16.91
C THR A 201 1.84 7.62 17.57
N GLN A 202 1.78 7.65 18.90
CA GLN A 202 1.30 8.80 19.66
C GLN A 202 2.12 10.07 19.32
N ARG A 203 3.46 9.95 19.26
CA ARG A 203 4.38 11.06 18.92
C ARG A 203 4.24 11.58 17.49
N LEU A 204 3.48 10.91 16.62
CA LEU A 204 3.14 11.48 15.30
C LEU A 204 2.29 12.75 15.44
N ALA A 205 1.64 12.98 16.59
CA ALA A 205 0.94 14.23 16.89
C ALA A 205 1.87 15.43 17.12
N ASP A 206 3.15 15.20 17.45
CA ASP A 206 4.12 16.28 17.58
C ASP A 206 4.26 16.99 16.22
N PRO A 207 4.26 18.33 16.16
CA PRO A 207 4.38 19.04 14.88
C PRO A 207 5.58 18.58 14.07
N SER A 208 5.41 18.45 12.76
CA SER A 208 6.49 18.09 11.84
C SER A 208 7.43 19.28 11.61
N VAL A 209 8.02 19.83 12.68
CA VAL A 209 9.11 20.82 12.63
C VAL A 209 10.45 20.22 12.16
N LEU A 210 10.46 18.91 11.87
CA LEU A 210 11.67 18.14 11.63
C LEU A 210 12.00 18.07 10.13
N HIS A 211 13.21 18.53 9.79
CA HIS A 211 13.75 18.47 8.44
C HIS A 211 14.58 17.20 8.21
N GLY A 212 14.70 16.75 6.96
CA GLY A 212 15.64 15.69 6.58
C GLY A 212 15.17 14.26 6.91
N PRO A 213 16.09 13.33 7.23
CA PRO A 213 15.80 11.90 7.45
C PRO A 213 14.69 11.63 8.48
N THR A 214 14.54 12.52 9.47
CA THR A 214 13.54 12.41 10.54
C THR A 214 12.11 12.51 10.03
N HIS A 215 11.87 13.24 8.94
CA HIS A 215 10.54 13.29 8.34
C HIS A 215 10.21 11.94 7.68
N LYS A 216 11.16 11.36 6.94
CA LYS A 216 10.98 10.03 6.34
C LYS A 216 10.74 8.96 7.40
N HIS A 217 11.47 8.99 8.52
CA HIS A 217 11.26 8.09 9.65
C HIS A 217 9.80 8.12 10.17
N ARG A 218 9.19 9.30 10.26
CA ARG A 218 7.78 9.48 10.66
C ARG A 218 6.80 9.02 9.58
N GLU A 219 7.11 9.29 8.31
CA GLU A 219 6.33 8.78 7.16
C GLU A 219 6.28 7.26 7.18
N ASP A 220 7.43 6.61 7.28
CA ASP A 220 7.53 5.16 7.21
C ASP A 220 6.68 4.52 8.33
N LEU A 221 6.70 5.09 9.54
CA LEU A 221 5.83 4.65 10.64
C LEU A 221 4.33 4.85 10.37
N LEU A 222 3.96 6.03 9.86
CA LEU A 222 2.56 6.34 9.53
C LEU A 222 2.03 5.41 8.43
N ASP A 223 2.84 5.13 7.42
CA ASP A 223 2.47 4.22 6.34
C ASP A 223 2.39 2.78 6.82
N GLY A 224 3.27 2.34 7.72
CA GLY A 224 3.12 1.07 8.42
C GLY A 224 1.76 0.96 9.13
N ALA A 225 1.32 2.03 9.81
CA ALA A 225 0.00 2.07 10.44
C ALA A 225 -1.15 2.01 9.41
N LEU A 226 -1.03 2.75 8.30
CA LEU A 226 -2.00 2.70 7.20
C LEU A 226 -2.06 1.32 6.53
N CYS A 227 -0.93 0.62 6.38
CA CYS A 227 -0.89 -0.75 5.90
C CYS A 227 -1.66 -1.68 6.85
N ALA A 228 -1.34 -1.66 8.16
CA ALA A 228 -2.01 -2.49 9.16
C ALA A 228 -3.53 -2.23 9.17
N TRP A 229 -3.92 -0.95 9.09
CA TRP A 229 -5.31 -0.56 9.01
C TRP A 229 -5.98 -1.00 7.70
N THR A 230 -5.24 -1.01 6.58
CA THR A 230 -5.74 -1.51 5.29
C THR A 230 -6.06 -3.02 5.37
N ALA A 231 -5.26 -3.80 6.09
CA ALA A 231 -5.55 -5.21 6.36
C ALA A 231 -6.87 -5.38 7.13
N SER A 232 -7.04 -4.61 8.22
CA SER A 232 -8.26 -4.62 9.02
C SER A 232 -9.49 -4.17 8.23
N PHE A 233 -9.34 -3.12 7.43
CA PHE A 233 -10.39 -2.59 6.57
C PHE A 233 -10.84 -3.60 5.52
N TRP A 234 -9.89 -4.30 4.87
CA TRP A 234 -10.22 -5.35 3.91
C TRP A 234 -10.90 -6.54 4.55
N GLU A 235 -10.42 -7.00 5.71
CA GLU A 235 -11.08 -8.10 6.42
C GLU A 235 -12.51 -7.75 6.83
N ARG A 236 -12.73 -6.53 7.33
CA ARG A 236 -14.04 -6.07 7.77
C ARG A 236 -15.04 -5.92 6.63
N HIS A 237 -14.65 -5.24 5.56
CA HIS A 237 -15.58 -4.79 4.52
C HIS A 237 -15.56 -5.64 3.25
N GLY A 238 -14.49 -6.40 3.01
CA GLY A 238 -14.31 -7.17 1.77
C GLY A 238 -14.58 -6.34 0.51
N ASP A 239 -15.18 -6.97 -0.50
CA ASP A 239 -15.41 -6.34 -1.81
C ASP A 239 -16.45 -5.22 -1.81
N GLU A 240 -17.16 -4.97 -0.70
CA GLU A 240 -18.09 -3.85 -0.58
C GLU A 240 -17.34 -2.51 -0.58
N ARG A 241 -16.18 -2.47 0.08
CA ARG A 241 -15.34 -1.27 0.18
C ARG A 241 -13.90 -1.44 -0.32
N VAL A 242 -13.52 -2.64 -0.76
CA VAL A 242 -12.21 -2.93 -1.35
C VAL A 242 -12.37 -3.45 -2.78
N GLN A 243 -11.33 -3.27 -3.60
CA GLN A 243 -11.20 -3.90 -4.92
C GLN A 243 -9.80 -4.50 -5.09
N ILE A 244 -9.71 -5.53 -5.93
CA ILE A 244 -8.46 -6.26 -6.20
C ILE A 244 -7.95 -5.88 -7.59
N LEU A 245 -6.95 -5.00 -7.64
CA LEU A 245 -6.38 -4.50 -8.89
C LEU A 245 -5.43 -5.52 -9.49
N GLY A 246 -5.56 -5.79 -10.80
CA GLY A 246 -4.90 -6.92 -11.47
C GLY A 246 -5.63 -8.25 -11.30
N GLY A 247 -6.57 -8.31 -10.34
CA GLY A 247 -7.48 -9.41 -10.09
C GLY A 247 -8.66 -9.46 -11.07
N ASP A 248 -9.21 -8.28 -11.35
CA ASP A 248 -10.37 -8.07 -12.23
C ASP A 248 -10.01 -8.22 -13.72
N PRO A 249 -10.95 -8.69 -14.57
CA PRO A 249 -10.76 -8.69 -16.01
C PRO A 249 -10.43 -7.29 -16.53
N PRO A 250 -9.51 -7.16 -17.50
CA PRO A 250 -9.09 -5.87 -18.03
C PRO A 250 -10.30 -5.11 -18.58
N HIS A 251 -10.34 -3.81 -18.29
CA HIS A 251 -11.38 -2.91 -18.82
C HIS A 251 -11.47 -3.03 -20.34
N ARG A 252 -12.65 -3.36 -20.86
CA ARG A 252 -12.99 -3.03 -22.25
C ARG A 252 -13.12 -1.51 -22.30
N HIS A 253 -12.25 -0.84 -23.04
CA HIS A 253 -12.43 0.59 -23.33
C HIS A 253 -13.88 0.82 -23.79
N GLY A 254 -14.63 1.63 -23.03
CA GLY A 254 -15.91 2.20 -23.46
C GLY A 254 -15.69 3.12 -24.68
N PRO A 255 -16.75 3.43 -25.45
CA PRO A 255 -16.61 4.07 -26.74
C PRO A 255 -15.93 5.43 -26.60
N ASP A 256 -14.90 5.62 -27.43
CA ASP A 256 -14.22 6.85 -27.83
C ASP A 256 -14.63 8.12 -27.07
N ALA A 257 -13.71 8.66 -26.27
CA ALA A 257 -13.75 10.09 -25.94
C ALA A 257 -13.82 10.86 -27.27
N ALA A 258 -14.97 11.50 -27.52
CA ALA A 258 -15.21 12.33 -28.68
C ALA A 258 -14.17 13.45 -28.73
N GLY A 259 -13.15 13.29 -29.58
CA GLY A 259 -12.07 14.27 -29.73
C GLY A 259 -10.75 13.74 -30.27
N ALA A 260 -10.51 12.43 -30.31
CA ALA A 260 -9.29 11.89 -30.91
C ALA A 260 -9.37 11.88 -32.45
N SER A 261 -8.40 12.52 -33.11
CA SER A 261 -8.29 12.58 -34.57
C SER A 261 -8.33 11.18 -35.22
N PRO A 262 -8.86 11.03 -36.45
CA PRO A 262 -9.18 9.72 -37.05
C PRO A 262 -7.99 8.78 -37.35
N GLY A 263 -6.77 9.12 -36.93
CA GLY A 263 -5.53 8.42 -37.30
C GLY A 263 -4.97 7.45 -36.27
N ASN A 264 -5.50 7.37 -35.04
CA ASN A 264 -4.90 6.53 -33.99
C ASN A 264 -5.86 5.52 -33.34
N ARG A 265 -6.78 4.95 -34.14
CA ARG A 265 -7.57 3.77 -33.75
C ARG A 265 -6.77 2.48 -33.93
N ARG A 266 -5.62 2.36 -33.26
CA ARG A 266 -5.07 1.03 -32.98
C ARG A 266 -5.78 0.51 -31.74
N ARG A 267 -6.73 -0.41 -31.96
CA ARG A 267 -7.15 -1.37 -30.92
C ARG A 267 -5.87 -2.09 -30.47
N GLY A 268 -5.28 -1.66 -29.36
CA GLY A 268 -4.27 -2.46 -28.69
C GLY A 268 -4.90 -3.80 -28.32
N PRO A 269 -4.14 -4.92 -28.38
CA PRO A 269 -4.65 -6.19 -27.87
C PRO A 269 -5.11 -5.97 -26.43
N THR A 270 -6.24 -6.60 -26.04
CA THR A 270 -6.57 -6.80 -24.62
C THR A 270 -5.32 -7.37 -23.96
N LEU A 271 -4.66 -6.57 -23.13
CA LEU A 271 -3.46 -7.01 -22.44
C LEU A 271 -3.88 -8.17 -21.53
N PRO A 272 -3.19 -9.32 -21.59
CA PRO A 272 -3.46 -10.40 -20.67
C PRO A 272 -3.36 -9.89 -19.24
N THR A 273 -4.20 -10.41 -18.35
CA THR A 273 -3.88 -10.40 -16.92
C THR A 273 -2.46 -10.94 -16.75
N ASP A 274 -1.64 -10.27 -15.95
CA ASP A 274 -0.27 -10.73 -15.72
C ASP A 274 -0.28 -12.21 -15.29
N THR A 275 0.67 -12.98 -15.81
CA THR A 275 0.76 -14.40 -15.50
C THR A 275 1.05 -14.58 -14.01
N PRO A 276 0.37 -15.53 -13.32
CA PRO A 276 0.77 -15.92 -11.97
C PRO A 276 2.23 -16.38 -11.91
N ASP A 277 2.84 -16.33 -10.73
CA ASP A 277 4.17 -16.89 -10.55
C ASP A 277 4.17 -18.43 -10.50
N GLU A 278 5.34 -19.04 -10.31
CA GLU A 278 5.50 -20.50 -10.28
C GLU A 278 4.69 -21.18 -9.15
N ALA A 279 4.37 -20.46 -8.08
CA ALA A 279 3.54 -20.92 -6.98
C ALA A 279 2.04 -20.64 -7.21
N GLY A 280 1.65 -20.13 -8.38
CA GLY A 280 0.28 -19.76 -8.73
C GLY A 280 -0.20 -18.45 -8.10
N ARG A 281 0.69 -17.66 -7.49
CA ARG A 281 0.34 -16.38 -6.85
C ARG A 281 0.14 -15.32 -7.93
N ARG A 282 -0.94 -14.56 -7.84
CA ARG A 282 -1.29 -13.52 -8.82
C ARG A 282 -0.71 -12.16 -8.41
N PRO A 283 -0.16 -11.35 -9.34
CA PRO A 283 0.31 -10.00 -9.04
C PRO A 283 -0.86 -9.02 -8.92
N VAL A 284 -1.37 -8.87 -7.70
CA VAL A 284 -2.49 -7.98 -7.39
C VAL A 284 -2.13 -6.91 -6.36
N VAL A 285 -2.89 -5.82 -6.37
CA VAL A 285 -2.87 -4.80 -5.31
C VAL A 285 -4.26 -4.73 -4.70
N VAL A 286 -4.34 -4.91 -3.38
CA VAL A 286 -5.58 -4.70 -2.61
C VAL A 286 -5.73 -3.23 -2.32
N ALA A 287 -6.87 -2.65 -2.72
CA ALA A 287 -7.07 -1.21 -2.66
C ALA A 287 -8.48 -0.86 -2.14
N PRO A 288 -8.59 -0.15 -1.00
CA PRO A 288 -9.85 0.47 -0.60
C PRO A 288 -10.41 1.36 -1.71
N ALA A 289 -11.73 1.35 -1.86
CA ALA A 289 -12.39 1.89 -3.03
C ALA A 289 -13.76 2.48 -2.71
N ARG A 290 -13.95 3.71 -3.17
CA ARG A 290 -15.24 4.38 -3.28
C ARG A 290 -15.99 3.86 -4.50
N PRO A 291 -17.33 3.99 -4.57
CA PRO A 291 -18.10 3.61 -5.75
C PRO A 291 -17.56 4.23 -7.06
N SER A 292 -17.11 5.49 -7.02
CA SER A 292 -16.58 6.21 -8.20
C SER A 292 -15.21 5.73 -8.69
N GLN A 293 -14.50 4.91 -7.91
CA GLN A 293 -13.19 4.34 -8.25
C GLN A 293 -13.30 2.90 -8.76
N ARG A 294 -14.48 2.31 -8.68
CA ARG A 294 -14.71 0.95 -9.16
C ARG A 294 -14.94 0.98 -10.66
N GLY A 295 -14.45 -0.06 -11.33
CA GLY A 295 -14.87 -0.30 -12.71
C GLY A 295 -16.37 -0.58 -12.79
N PRO A 296 -17.02 -0.33 -13.95
CA PRO A 296 -18.35 -0.88 -14.18
C PRO A 296 -18.26 -2.41 -14.01
N ARG A 297 -19.06 -2.96 -13.10
CA ARG A 297 -19.21 -4.43 -12.99
C ARG A 297 -19.75 -4.90 -14.34
N GLY A 298 -18.99 -5.75 -15.03
CA GLY A 298 -19.39 -6.34 -16.30
C GLY A 298 -20.61 -7.23 -16.15
#